data_AF-A0A7R9FD55-F1
#
_entry.id   AF-A0A7R9FD55-F1
#
_cell.length_a   1.000
_cell.length_b   1.000
_cell.length_c   1.000
_cell.angle_alpha   90.00
_cell.angle_beta   90.00
_cell.angle_gamma   90.00
#
_symmetry.space_group_name_H-M   'P 1'
#
loop_
_entity.id
_entity.type
_entity.pdbx_description
1 polymer ?
#
loop_
_entity_poly.entity_id
_entity_poly.type
_entity_poly.pdbx_seq_one_letter_code
_entity_poly.pdbx_strand_id
1 'polypeptide(L)'
;INRLEDAKNGELFAYYTPPVRFTPWILGIVLGYVLHKTKNRKPLLSKPIVIVGWVGSILIMLAAQYLIYPIQQPDYVYDRLACSFYFALFRTCWALGIAWIIFACATGY
;
A
#
# COMPACT_ATOMS: atom_id res chain seq x y z
N ILE A 1 -24.76 6.49 -23.07
CA ILE A 1 -24.30 7.89 -22.87
C ILE A 1 -24.02 8.13 -21.39
N ASN A 2 -24.98 7.91 -20.49
CA ASN A 2 -24.81 8.06 -19.03
C ASN A 2 -23.59 7.32 -18.42
N ARG A 3 -23.36 6.04 -18.76
CA ARG A 3 -22.28 5.23 -18.15
C ARG A 3 -20.85 5.74 -18.43
N LEU A 4 -20.64 6.45 -19.54
CA LEU A 4 -19.35 7.02 -19.90
C LEU A 4 -19.12 8.38 -19.21
N GLU A 5 -20.18 9.15 -18.99
CA GLU A 5 -20.14 10.35 -18.15
C GLU A 5 -19.93 9.99 -16.68
N ASP A 6 -20.58 8.95 -16.17
CA ASP A 6 -20.41 8.46 -14.80
C ASP A 6 -18.96 8.02 -14.53
N ALA A 7 -18.33 7.34 -15.49
CA ALA A 7 -16.93 6.92 -15.40
C ALA A 7 -15.97 8.13 -15.42
N LYS A 8 -16.18 9.09 -16.35
CA LYS A 8 -15.40 10.34 -16.40
C LYS A 8 -15.55 11.16 -15.12
N ASN A 9 -16.75 11.24 -14.58
CA ASN A 9 -17.03 11.95 -13.33
C ASN A 9 -16.33 11.26 -12.17
N GLY A 10 -16.37 9.93 -12.10
CA GLY A 10 -15.62 9.15 -11.10
C GLY A 10 -14.10 9.38 -11.16
N GLU A 11 -13.51 9.45 -12.35
CA GLU A 11 -12.09 9.78 -12.53
C GLU A 11 -11.77 11.23 -12.11
N LEU A 12 -12.64 12.18 -12.45
CA LEU A 12 -12.49 13.58 -12.04
C LEU A 12 -12.55 13.70 -10.51
N PHE A 13 -13.53 13.04 -9.87
CA PHE A 13 -13.61 12.98 -8.41
C PHE A 13 -12.36 12.37 -7.81
N ALA A 14 -11.85 11.23 -8.32
CA ALA A 14 -10.62 10.63 -7.85
C ALA A 14 -9.38 11.55 -8.03
N TYR A 15 -9.37 12.37 -9.08
CA TYR A 15 -8.31 13.34 -9.36
C TYR A 15 -8.33 14.53 -8.39
N TYR A 16 -9.52 15.02 -8.03
CA TYR A 16 -9.71 16.18 -7.15
C TYR A 16 -9.86 15.84 -5.65
N THR A 17 -9.93 14.55 -5.28
CA THR A 17 -10.16 14.14 -3.90
C THR A 17 -8.81 13.84 -3.20
N PRO A 18 -8.25 14.77 -2.40
CA PRO A 18 -6.99 14.58 -1.68
C PRO A 18 -6.93 13.47 -0.62
N PRO A 19 -8.01 12.99 0.06
CA PRO A 19 -7.86 12.03 1.15
C PRO A 19 -7.25 10.68 0.75
N VAL A 20 -7.34 10.25 -0.50
CA VAL A 20 -6.69 9.01 -0.98
C VAL A 20 -5.16 9.11 -1.09
N ARG A 21 -4.59 10.33 -1.04
CA ARG A 21 -3.14 10.58 -1.05
C ARG A 21 -2.55 10.85 0.34
N PHE A 22 -3.39 11.16 1.34
CA PHE A 22 -2.93 11.41 2.71
C PHE A 22 -2.46 10.14 3.42
N THR A 23 -3.09 9.00 3.16
CA THR A 23 -2.76 7.72 3.80
C THR A 23 -1.29 7.30 3.62
N PRO A 24 -0.72 7.27 2.39
CA PRO A 24 0.69 6.94 2.22
C PRO A 24 1.63 7.99 2.83
N TRP A 25 1.22 9.26 2.88
CA TRP A 25 2.01 10.33 3.50
C TRP A 25 2.15 10.14 5.01
N ILE A 26 1.03 9.89 5.71
CA ILE A 26 1.04 9.67 7.16
C ILE A 26 1.87 8.42 7.49
N LEU A 27 1.69 7.33 6.72
CA LEU A 27 2.49 6.11 6.88
C LEU A 27 3.99 6.38 6.71
N GLY A 28 4.37 7.17 5.71
CA GLY A 28 5.76 7.58 5.49
C GLY A 28 6.33 8.42 6.64
N ILE A 29 5.56 9.38 7.18
CA ILE A 29 5.97 10.22 8.32
C ILE A 29 6.13 9.38 9.59
N VAL A 30 5.18 8.48 9.89
CA VAL A 30 5.25 7.58 11.04
C VAL A 30 6.47 6.67 10.92
N LEU A 31 6.72 6.11 9.73
CA LEU A 31 7.88 5.26 9.50
C LEU A 31 9.20 6.05 9.64
N GLY A 32 9.25 7.26 9.09
CA GLY A 32 10.40 8.17 9.25
C GLY A 32 10.66 8.53 10.72
N TYR A 33 9.60 8.74 11.52
CA TYR A 33 9.71 8.97 12.95
C TYR A 33 10.25 7.75 13.69
N VAL A 34 9.73 6.55 13.38
CA VAL A 34 10.25 5.29 13.91
C VAL A 34 11.73 5.17 13.58
N LEU A 35 12.12 5.31 12.32
CA LEU A 35 13.52 5.25 11.88
C LEU A 35 14.42 6.27 12.61
N HIS A 36 13.95 7.50 12.82
CA HIS A 36 14.68 8.52 13.55
C HIS A 36 14.89 8.14 15.03
N LYS A 37 13.88 7.57 15.67
CA LYS A 37 13.99 7.02 17.03
C LYS A 37 14.97 5.83 17.09
N THR A 38 14.97 4.98 16.07
CA THR A 38 15.88 3.83 15.97
C THR A 38 17.32 4.22 15.61
N LYS A 39 17.56 5.41 15.04
CA LYS A 39 18.91 5.90 14.73
C LYS A 39 19.79 6.10 15.98
N ASN A 40 19.20 6.53 17.10
CA ASN A 40 19.92 6.76 18.36
C ASN A 40 20.13 5.49 19.20
N ARG A 41 19.49 4.38 18.81
CA ARG A 41 19.58 3.08 19.47
C ARG A 41 19.75 2.06 18.36
N LYS A 42 21.00 1.71 18.00
CA LYS A 42 21.29 0.64 17.01
C LYS A 42 20.25 -0.47 17.22
N PRO A 43 19.26 -0.63 16.34
CA PRO A 43 18.27 -1.66 16.57
C PRO A 43 19.05 -2.96 16.49
N LEU A 44 19.09 -3.70 17.60
CA LEU A 44 19.32 -5.12 17.53
C LEU A 44 18.07 -5.75 16.90
N LEU A 45 17.80 -5.40 15.65
CA LEU A 45 16.86 -6.12 14.82
C LEU A 45 17.48 -7.50 14.65
N SER A 46 16.85 -8.47 15.28
CA SER A 46 17.25 -9.85 15.11
C SER A 46 17.10 -10.19 13.63
N LYS A 47 18.12 -10.84 13.06
CA LYS A 47 18.14 -11.34 11.67
C LYS A 47 16.80 -11.96 11.22
N PRO A 48 16.08 -12.77 12.03
CA PRO A 48 14.76 -13.28 11.63
C PRO A 48 13.71 -12.20 11.37
N ILE A 49 13.68 -11.10 12.13
CA ILE A 49 12.70 -10.01 11.90
C ILE A 49 12.98 -9.33 10.55
N VAL A 50 14.25 -9.16 10.21
CA VAL A 50 14.66 -8.59 8.91
C VAL A 50 14.17 -9.48 7.76
N ILE A 51 14.41 -10.79 7.86
CA ILE A 51 13.99 -11.77 6.85
C ILE A 51 12.45 -11.81 6.73
N VAL A 52 11.74 -11.86 7.85
CA VAL A 52 10.28 -11.88 7.86
C VAL A 52 9.70 -10.62 7.24
N GLY A 53 10.28 -9.45 7.50
CA GLY A 53 9.80 -8.23 6.87
C GLY A 53 10.13 -8.15 5.38
N TRP A 54 11.26 -8.69 4.91
CA TRP A 54 11.56 -8.80 3.47
C TRP A 54 10.61 -9.76 2.76
N VAL A 55 10.39 -10.96 3.32
CA VAL A 55 9.44 -11.93 2.76
C VAL A 55 8.02 -11.35 2.81
N GLY A 56 7.66 -10.72 3.93
CA GLY A 56 6.36 -10.08 4.12
C GLY A 56 6.11 -8.94 3.15
N SER A 57 7.08 -8.07 2.90
CA SER A 57 6.91 -6.95 1.96
C SER A 57 6.69 -7.46 0.53
N ILE A 58 7.48 -8.44 0.09
CA ILE A 58 7.35 -9.06 -1.24
C ILE A 58 6.00 -9.76 -1.36
N LEU A 59 5.59 -10.56 -0.36
CA LEU A 59 4.31 -11.25 -0.37
C LEU A 59 3.14 -10.28 -0.39
N ILE A 60 3.18 -9.20 0.39
CA ILE A 60 2.13 -8.18 0.42
C ILE A 60 2.03 -7.46 -0.93
N MET A 61 3.16 -7.12 -1.55
CA MET A 61 3.18 -6.47 -2.87
C MET A 61 2.66 -7.40 -3.97
N LEU A 62 3.05 -8.68 -3.95
CA LEU A 62 2.57 -9.69 -4.90
C LEU A 62 1.09 -9.99 -4.69
N ALA A 63 0.66 -10.23 -3.45
CA ALA A 63 -0.75 -10.48 -3.12
C ALA A 63 -1.63 -9.30 -3.54
N ALA A 64 -1.17 -8.07 -3.31
CA ALA A 64 -1.87 -6.87 -3.76
C ALA A 64 -2.05 -6.87 -5.28
N GLN A 65 -1.04 -7.25 -6.07
CA GLN A 65 -1.12 -7.38 -7.53
C GLN A 65 -2.07 -8.51 -7.97
N TYR A 66 -1.92 -9.71 -7.43
CA TYR A 66 -2.72 -10.87 -7.87
C TYR A 66 -4.21 -10.75 -7.51
N LEU A 67 -4.54 -10.03 -6.45
CA LEU A 67 -5.91 -9.90 -5.96
C LEU A 67 -6.78 -9.00 -6.85
N ILE A 68 -6.20 -8.25 -7.80
CA ILE A 68 -6.98 -7.52 -8.84
C ILE A 68 -7.48 -8.44 -9.96
N TYR A 69 -6.80 -9.56 -10.18
CA TYR A 69 -7.05 -10.45 -11.31
C TYR A 69 -8.52 -10.90 -11.41
N PRO A 70 -9.18 -11.38 -10.33
CA PRO A 70 -10.59 -11.75 -10.42
C PRO A 70 -11.52 -10.55 -10.66
N ILE A 71 -11.16 -9.35 -10.22
CA ILE A 71 -11.95 -8.11 -10.42
C ILE A 71 -11.94 -7.67 -11.90
N GLN A 72 -10.90 -8.05 -12.64
CA GLN A 72 -10.75 -7.73 -14.07
C GLN A 72 -11.48 -8.71 -14.99
N GLN A 73 -12.01 -9.83 -14.46
CA GLN A 73 -12.73 -10.80 -15.27
C GLN A 73 -14.15 -10.31 -15.60
N PRO A 74 -14.62 -10.49 -16.84
CA PRO A 74 -15.94 -10.02 -17.27
C PRO A 74 -17.11 -10.72 -16.54
N ASP A 75 -16.88 -11.91 -15.98
CA ASP A 75 -17.87 -12.70 -15.24
C ASP A 75 -17.91 -12.38 -13.74
N TYR A 76 -17.15 -11.37 -13.28
CA TYR A 76 -17.08 -11.03 -11.87
C TYR A 76 -18.37 -10.38 -11.36
N VAL A 77 -18.94 -10.97 -10.31
CA VAL A 77 -20.07 -10.37 -9.58
C VAL A 77 -19.53 -9.19 -8.78
N TYR A 78 -19.88 -7.98 -9.23
CA TYR A 78 -19.41 -6.74 -8.61
C TYR A 78 -19.92 -6.62 -7.17
N ASP A 79 -19.02 -6.82 -6.21
CA ASP A 79 -19.24 -6.45 -4.82
C ASP A 79 -18.61 -5.09 -4.53
N ARG A 80 -19.46 -4.11 -4.20
CA ARG A 80 -19.08 -2.73 -3.91
C ARG A 80 -18.18 -2.63 -2.68
N LEU A 81 -18.44 -3.43 -1.63
CA LEU A 81 -17.64 -3.40 -0.40
C LEU A 81 -16.26 -4.00 -0.65
N ALA A 82 -16.20 -5.19 -1.25
CA ALA A 82 -14.93 -5.86 -1.57
C ALA A 82 -14.04 -5.01 -2.48
N CYS A 83 -14.60 -4.44 -3.56
CA CYS A 83 -13.86 -3.55 -4.46
C CYS A 83 -13.31 -2.32 -3.72
N SER A 84 -14.11 -1.67 -2.86
CA SER A 84 -13.69 -0.47 -2.14
C SER A 84 -12.54 -0.76 -1.16
N PHE A 85 -12.63 -1.86 -0.40
CA PHE A 85 -11.55 -2.30 0.47
C PHE A 85 -10.30 -2.66 -0.32
N TYR A 86 -10.45 -3.35 -1.45
CA TYR A 86 -9.34 -3.72 -2.30
C TYR A 86 -8.55 -2.50 -2.79
N PHE A 87 -9.22 -1.48 -3.35
CA PHE A 87 -8.55 -0.28 -3.84
C PHE A 87 -7.88 0.53 -2.72
N ALA A 88 -8.47 0.58 -1.52
CA ALA A 88 -7.90 1.26 -0.36
C ALA A 88 -6.68 0.51 0.20
N LEU A 89 -6.78 -0.81 0.35
CA LEU A 89 -5.72 -1.66 0.88
C LEU A 89 -4.57 -1.79 -0.09
N PHE A 90 -4.82 -1.86 -1.41
CA PHE A 90 -3.78 -1.98 -2.42
C PHE A 90 -2.72 -0.88 -2.30
N ARG A 91 -3.15 0.38 -2.22
CA ARG A 91 -2.25 1.53 -2.08
C ARG A 91 -1.50 1.53 -0.74
N THR A 92 -2.17 1.09 0.32
CA THR A 92 -1.64 1.03 1.68
C THR A 92 -0.58 -0.07 1.81
N CYS A 93 -0.89 -1.28 1.33
CA CYS A 93 -0.01 -2.44 1.26
C CYS A 93 1.24 -2.15 0.43
N TRP A 94 1.08 -1.51 -0.72
CA TRP A 94 2.20 -1.09 -1.56
C TRP A 94 3.09 -0.08 -0.82
N ALA A 95 2.49 0.95 -0.20
CA ALA A 95 3.23 1.94 0.58
C ALA A 95 3.98 1.31 1.75
N LEU A 96 3.38 0.36 2.47
CA LEU A 96 4.02 -0.40 3.55
C LEU A 96 5.20 -1.23 3.06
N GLY A 97 5.07 -1.90 1.91
CA GLY A 97 6.16 -2.66 1.31
C GLY A 97 7.37 -1.77 0.97
N ILE A 98 7.12 -0.62 0.34
CA ILE A 98 8.16 0.38 0.06
C ILE A 98 8.77 0.92 1.36
N ALA A 99 7.94 1.22 2.36
CA ALA A 99 8.37 1.75 3.64
C ALA A 99 9.32 0.77 4.36
N TRP A 100 9.02 -0.53 4.33
CA TRP A 100 9.92 -1.57 4.84
C TRP A 100 11.26 -1.62 4.09
N ILE A 101 11.24 -1.54 2.75
CA ILE A 101 12.46 -1.53 1.92
C ILE A 101 13.35 -0.34 2.30
N ILE A 102 12.78 0.87 2.39
CA ILE A 102 13.52 2.08 2.78
C ILE A 102 14.12 1.92 4.18
N PHE A 103 13.34 1.37 5.13
CA PHE A 103 13.81 1.12 6.49
C PHE A 103 14.99 0.14 6.51
N ALA A 104 14.89 -0.99 5.81
CA ALA A 104 15.95 -1.98 5.71
C ALA A 104 17.25 -1.35 5.15
N CYS A 105 17.15 -0.68 4.00
CA CYS A 105 18.27 0.02 3.38
C CYS A 105 18.91 1.07 4.30
N ALA A 106 18.10 1.84 5.05
CA ALA A 106 18.59 2.87 5.96
C ALA A 106 19.26 2.30 7.22
N THR A 107 18.84 1.12 7.69
CA THR A 107 19.45 0.42 8.82
C THR A 107 20.67 -0.43 8.45
N GLY A 108 21.02 -0.52 7.16
CA GLY A 108 22.18 -1.27 6.68
C GLY A 108 21.94 -2.78 6.55
N TYR A 109 20.68 -3.18 6.36
CA TYR A 109 20.26 -4.55 6.08
C TYR A 109 19.77 -4.72 4.64
#